data_AF-A0A9E5QZ95-F1
#
_entry.id   AF-A0A9E5QZ95-F1
#
_cell.length_a   1.000
_cell.length_b   1.000
_cell.length_c   1.000
_cell.angle_alpha   90.00
_cell.angle_beta   90.00
_cell.angle_gamma   90.00
#
_symmetry.space_group_name_H-M   'P 1'
#
loop_
_entity.id
_entity.type
_entity.pdbx_description
1 polymer ?
#
loop_
_entity_poly.entity_id
_entity_poly.type
_entity_poly.pdbx_seq_one_letter_code
_entity_poly.pdbx_strand_id
1 'polypeptide(L)'
;MAPLLEETIFRLFLRYHLVNVLLSASLGAVFLLLALPATWLWFSLGGIALCLLWLLINLYKHSLPELYFQDWWHRRLPWLYFGSSLVFALVHLNNYDLPLGKSLFYAPVLVLPQFFIGLVLGYVRIRFSFGMAVLVHALHNGSLVLPILLFKGLA
;
A
#
# COMPACT_ATOMS: atom_id res chain seq x y z
N MET A 1 8.64 -11.07 -0.80
CA MET A 1 9.00 -9.63 -0.78
C MET A 1 7.80 -8.71 -1.00
N ALA A 2 6.84 -9.08 -1.87
CA ALA A 2 5.62 -8.29 -2.11
C ALA A 2 4.86 -7.83 -0.83
N PRO A 3 4.64 -8.67 0.21
CA PRO A 3 3.82 -8.25 1.36
C PRO A 3 4.43 -7.09 2.16
N LEU A 4 5.77 -7.06 2.35
CA LEU A 4 6.42 -6.00 3.11
C LEU A 4 6.25 -4.64 2.41
N LEU A 5 6.47 -4.60 1.10
CA LEU A 5 6.34 -3.38 0.31
C LEU A 5 4.89 -2.89 0.28
N GLU A 6 3.94 -3.79 0.03
CA GLU A 6 2.51 -3.48 -0.02
C GLU A 6 2.01 -2.96 1.33
N GLU A 7 2.35 -3.61 2.45
CA GLU A 7 1.99 -3.12 3.77
C GLU A 7 2.64 -1.77 4.08
N THR A 8 3.87 -1.53 3.60
CA THR A 8 4.53 -0.24 3.77
C THR A 8 3.78 0.88 3.04
N ILE A 9 3.39 0.65 1.79
CA ILE A 9 2.70 1.65 0.96
C ILE A 9 1.29 1.93 1.50
N PHE A 10 0.54 0.89 1.81
CA PHE A 10 -0.89 1.03 2.04
C PHE A 10 -1.27 1.15 3.52
N ARG A 11 -0.48 0.59 4.46
CA ARG A 11 -0.90 0.39 5.86
C ARG A 11 0.00 1.10 6.87
N LEU A 12 1.27 1.34 6.55
CA LEU A 12 2.19 1.95 7.51
C LEU A 12 1.64 3.29 8.04
N PHE A 13 1.08 4.13 7.17
CA PHE A 13 0.47 5.42 7.51
C PHE A 13 -0.80 5.35 8.38
N LEU A 14 -1.48 4.20 8.50
CA LEU A 14 -2.71 4.09 9.30
C LEU A 14 -2.48 4.33 10.81
N ARG A 15 -1.22 4.22 11.27
CA ARG A 15 -0.82 4.76 12.58
C ARG A 15 0.01 6.02 12.36
N TYR A 16 -0.53 7.15 12.81
CA TYR A 16 0.12 8.44 12.66
C TYR A 16 1.46 8.46 13.38
N HIS A 17 2.50 8.47 12.58
CA HIS A 17 3.80 9.05 12.86
C HIS A 17 4.25 9.66 11.54
N LEU A 18 4.85 10.85 11.58
CA LEU A 18 5.26 11.54 10.37
C LEU A 18 6.07 10.62 9.45
N VAL A 19 7.07 9.92 9.99
CA VAL A 19 7.89 8.96 9.23
C VAL A 19 7.07 7.88 8.52
N ASN A 20 6.02 7.35 9.16
CA ASN A 20 5.16 6.32 8.56
C ASN A 20 4.41 6.86 7.34
N VAL A 21 3.84 8.06 7.46
CA VAL A 21 3.09 8.73 6.39
C VAL A 21 4.00 8.95 5.19
N LEU A 22 5.21 9.42 5.46
CA LEU A 22 6.16 9.81 4.44
C LEU A 22 6.79 8.64 3.73
N LEU A 23 7.11 7.57 4.45
CA LEU A 23 7.58 6.32 3.83
C LEU A 23 6.48 5.73 2.94
N SER A 24 5.24 5.72 3.41
CA SER A 24 4.10 5.25 2.62
C SER A 24 3.92 6.08 1.35
N ALA A 25 3.93 7.40 1.47
CA ALA A 25 3.76 8.33 0.35
C ALA A 25 4.91 8.25 -0.66
N SER A 26 6.16 8.22 -0.17
CA SER A 26 7.37 8.07 -0.97
C SER A 26 7.32 6.81 -1.82
N LEU A 27 7.10 5.66 -1.19
CA LEU A 27 7.09 4.37 -1.89
C LEU A 27 5.86 4.22 -2.78
N GLY A 28 4.70 4.74 -2.37
CA GLY A 28 3.51 4.79 -3.21
C GLY A 28 3.72 5.64 -4.47
N ALA A 29 4.40 6.78 -4.36
CA ALA A 29 4.75 7.62 -5.49
C ALA A 29 5.71 6.89 -6.44
N VAL A 30 6.74 6.21 -5.92
CA VAL A 30 7.64 5.37 -6.73
C VAL A 30 6.86 4.27 -7.44
N PHE A 31 5.98 3.57 -6.73
CA PHE A 31 5.16 2.50 -7.30
C PHE A 31 4.29 3.01 -8.47
N LEU A 32 3.65 4.18 -8.31
CA LEU A 32 2.87 4.80 -9.38
C LEU A 32 3.74 5.25 -10.56
N LEU A 33 4.92 5.80 -10.30
CA LEU A 33 5.86 6.22 -11.36
C LEU A 33 6.36 5.02 -12.17
N LEU A 34 6.64 3.89 -11.51
CA LEU A 34 7.05 2.65 -12.18
C LEU A 34 5.93 2.03 -13.05
N ALA A 35 4.66 2.37 -12.78
CA ALA A 35 3.53 1.93 -13.57
C ALA A 35 3.32 2.76 -14.87
N LEU A 36 4.05 3.88 -15.03
CA LEU A 36 3.99 4.72 -16.24
C LEU A 36 4.95 4.22 -17.33
N PRO A 37 4.65 4.47 -18.62
CA PRO A 37 5.56 4.13 -19.72
C PRO A 37 6.94 4.80 -19.55
N ALA A 38 8.00 3.99 -19.62
CA ALA A 38 9.36 4.41 -19.33
C ALA A 38 9.96 5.26 -20.46
N THR A 39 9.95 6.59 -20.29
CA THR A 39 10.98 7.45 -20.86
C THR A 39 11.81 7.99 -19.70
N TRP A 40 13.12 7.75 -19.72
CA TRP A 40 14.10 7.86 -18.62
C TRP A 40 14.11 9.16 -17.80
N LEU A 41 13.39 10.19 -18.23
CA LEU A 41 13.16 11.44 -17.52
C LEU A 41 12.41 11.25 -16.20
N TRP A 42 11.48 10.29 -16.13
CA TRP A 42 10.63 10.08 -14.94
C TRP A 42 11.38 9.45 -13.76
N PHE A 43 12.40 8.63 -14.02
CA PHE A 43 13.25 8.05 -12.96
C PHE A 43 14.08 9.13 -12.26
N SER A 44 14.66 10.05 -13.03
CA SER A 44 15.43 11.19 -12.52
C SER A 44 14.54 12.14 -11.71
N LEU A 45 13.33 12.44 -12.21
CA LEU A 45 12.37 13.29 -11.50
C LEU A 45 11.82 12.63 -10.23
N GLY A 46 11.59 11.31 -10.25
CA GLY A 46 11.15 10.55 -9.08
C GLY A 46 12.20 10.54 -7.97
N GLY A 47 13.47 10.29 -8.31
CA GLY A 47 14.57 10.35 -7.33
C GLY A 47 14.73 11.74 -6.71
N ILE A 48 14.61 12.80 -7.52
CA ILE A 48 14.64 14.19 -7.05
C ILE A 48 13.43 14.49 -6.15
N ALA A 49 12.23 14.04 -6.52
CA ALA A 49 11.02 14.24 -5.73
C ALA A 49 11.10 13.56 -4.36
N LEU A 50 11.70 12.36 -4.29
CA LEU A 50 11.96 11.66 -3.03
C LEU A 50 12.98 12.37 -2.14
N CYS A 51 14.07 12.88 -2.73
CA CYS A 51 15.05 13.70 -2.02
C CYS A 51 14.43 15.01 -1.50
N LEU A 52 13.61 15.67 -2.31
CA LEU A 52 12.89 16.89 -1.92
C LEU A 52 11.84 16.61 -0.85
N LEU A 53 11.13 15.49 -0.95
CA LEU A 53 10.21 15.03 0.09
C LEU A 53 11.00 14.78 1.39
N TRP A 54 12.08 14.00 1.36
CA TRP A 54 12.96 13.78 2.52
C TRP A 54 13.48 15.09 3.15
N LEU A 55 13.84 16.08 2.33
CA LEU A 55 14.25 17.40 2.78
C LEU A 55 13.10 18.18 3.43
N LEU A 56 11.93 18.24 2.78
CA LEU A 56 10.74 18.90 3.30
C LEU A 56 10.29 18.30 4.64
N ILE A 57 10.41 16.98 4.78
CA ILE A 57 10.14 16.25 6.02
C ILE A 57 11.05 16.74 7.15
N ASN A 58 12.35 16.89 6.89
CA ASN A 58 13.30 17.34 7.90
C ASN A 58 13.10 18.82 8.26
N LEU A 59 12.69 19.66 7.30
CA LEU A 59 12.34 21.06 7.55
C LEU A 59 11.01 21.21 8.31
N TYR A 60 10.04 20.35 8.02
CA TYR A 60 8.71 20.32 8.65
C TYR A 60 8.76 19.86 10.11
N LYS A 61 9.63 18.88 10.42
CA LYS A 61 9.91 18.41 11.79
C LYS A 61 10.32 19.53 12.76
N HIS A 62 10.83 20.65 12.26
CA HIS A 62 11.24 21.78 13.07
C HIS A 62 10.19 22.91 13.19
N SER A 63 9.05 22.85 12.47
CA SER A 63 8.22 24.05 12.25
C SER A 63 6.72 23.92 12.56
N LEU A 64 6.15 22.72 12.77
CA LEU A 64 4.69 22.56 12.93
C LEU A 64 4.28 21.85 14.23
N PRO A 65 3.20 22.28 14.91
CA PRO A 65 2.74 21.62 16.12
C PRO A 65 2.19 20.24 15.76
N GLU A 66 2.95 19.20 16.10
CA GLU A 66 2.67 17.78 15.85
C GLU A 66 1.25 17.34 16.30
N LEU A 67 0.71 18.02 17.32
CA LEU A 67 -0.61 17.79 17.89
C LEU A 67 -1.76 18.02 16.90
N TYR A 68 -1.74 19.10 16.10
CA TYR A 68 -2.85 19.42 15.19
C TYR A 68 -3.00 18.36 14.09
N PHE A 69 -1.89 17.89 13.53
CA PHE A 69 -1.90 16.89 12.48
C PHE A 69 -2.32 15.51 12.99
N GLN A 70 -1.91 15.16 14.20
CA GLN A 70 -2.31 13.92 14.84
C GLN A 70 -3.84 13.88 15.03
N ASP A 71 -4.45 14.95 15.52
CA ASP A 71 -5.90 15.05 15.69
C ASP A 71 -6.66 14.97 14.36
N TRP A 72 -6.19 15.68 13.35
CA TRP A 72 -6.75 15.60 12.00
C TRP A 72 -6.71 14.17 11.46
N TRP A 73 -5.59 13.46 11.70
CA TRP A 73 -5.38 12.10 11.23
C TRP A 73 -6.35 11.12 11.88
N HIS A 74 -6.48 11.18 13.21
CA HIS A 74 -7.39 10.31 13.96
C HIS A 74 -8.85 10.51 13.54
N ARG A 75 -9.28 11.75 13.31
CA ARG A 75 -10.63 12.06 12.82
C ARG A 75 -10.92 11.47 11.43
N ARG A 76 -9.89 11.28 10.61
CA ARG A 76 -10.01 10.75 9.24
C ARG A 76 -9.58 9.29 9.10
N LEU A 77 -9.16 8.65 10.19
CA LEU A 77 -8.69 7.27 10.18
C LEU A 77 -9.68 6.30 9.51
N PRO A 78 -11.02 6.38 9.71
CA PRO A 78 -11.95 5.51 9.00
C PRO A 78 -11.85 5.64 7.47
N TRP A 79 -11.78 6.87 6.96
CA TRP A 79 -11.64 7.14 5.52
C TRP A 79 -10.31 6.65 4.97
N LEU A 80 -9.22 6.85 5.72
CA LEU A 80 -7.88 6.35 5.38
C LEU A 80 -7.84 4.82 5.36
N TYR A 81 -8.51 4.17 6.31
CA TYR A 81 -8.61 2.72 6.42
C TYR A 81 -9.40 2.08 5.28
N PHE A 82 -10.60 2.58 4.98
CA PHE A 82 -11.41 2.07 3.87
C PHE A 82 -10.79 2.44 2.50
N GLY A 83 -10.30 3.67 2.37
CA GLY A 83 -9.66 4.16 1.16
C GLY A 83 -8.40 3.37 0.80
N SER A 84 -7.50 3.14 1.77
CA SER A 84 -6.30 2.31 1.55
C SER A 84 -6.64 0.88 1.15
N SER A 85 -7.67 0.29 1.76
CA SER A 85 -8.12 -1.06 1.43
C SER A 85 -8.71 -1.14 0.02
N LEU A 86 -9.46 -0.12 -0.40
CA LEU A 86 -10.00 -0.03 -1.75
C LEU A 86 -8.89 0.15 -2.79
N VAL A 87 -7.96 1.08 -2.57
CA VAL A 87 -6.84 1.30 -3.52
C VAL A 87 -5.98 0.05 -3.64
N PHE A 88 -5.67 -0.61 -2.52
CA PHE A 88 -4.98 -1.89 -2.51
C PHE A 88 -5.69 -2.91 -3.40
N ALA A 89 -7.02 -3.05 -3.25
CA ALA A 89 -7.80 -3.98 -4.05
C ALA A 89 -7.77 -3.62 -5.55
N LEU A 90 -7.90 -2.34 -5.89
CA LEU A 90 -7.91 -1.86 -7.28
C LEU A 90 -6.58 -2.09 -7.99
N VAL A 91 -5.44 -1.93 -7.30
CA VAL A 91 -4.11 -2.22 -7.88
C VAL A 91 -3.99 -3.69 -8.33
N HIS A 92 -4.71 -4.60 -7.67
CA HIS A 92 -4.72 -6.02 -8.03
C HIS A 92 -5.58 -6.33 -9.27
N LEU A 93 -6.24 -5.36 -9.89
CA LEU A 93 -6.85 -5.55 -11.22
C LEU A 93 -5.81 -5.96 -12.27
N ASN A 94 -4.54 -5.58 -12.07
CA ASN A 94 -3.43 -5.97 -12.95
C ASN A 94 -3.12 -7.47 -12.91
N ASN A 95 -3.70 -8.23 -11.97
CA ASN A 95 -3.55 -9.69 -11.95
C ASN A 95 -4.45 -10.39 -12.99
N TYR A 96 -5.33 -9.66 -13.67
CA TYR A 96 -6.24 -10.19 -14.66
C TYR A 96 -5.85 -9.71 -16.06
N ASP A 97 -5.67 -10.65 -16.99
CA ASP A 97 -5.42 -10.38 -18.42
C ASP A 97 -6.72 -10.00 -19.14
N LEU A 98 -7.32 -8.88 -18.71
CA LEU A 98 -8.53 -8.31 -19.30
C LEU A 98 -8.24 -6.90 -19.84
N PRO A 99 -8.83 -6.52 -20.99
CA PRO A 99 -8.81 -5.14 -21.45
C PRO A 99 -9.39 -4.20 -20.39
N LEU A 100 -8.80 -3.01 -20.21
CA LEU A 100 -9.15 -2.07 -19.14
C LEU A 100 -10.66 -1.85 -18.97
N GLY A 101 -11.41 -1.66 -20.06
CA GLY A 101 -12.86 -1.47 -20.00
C GLY A 101 -13.61 -2.67 -19.39
N LYS A 102 -13.19 -3.90 -19.67
CA LYS A 102 -13.75 -5.11 -19.06
C LYS A 102 -13.29 -5.26 -17.61
N SER A 103 -12.02 -4.99 -17.32
CA SER A 103 -11.48 -5.03 -15.95
C SER A 103 -12.24 -4.09 -15.02
N LEU A 104 -12.54 -2.86 -15.47
CA LEU A 104 -13.30 -1.89 -14.70
C LEU A 104 -14.77 -2.30 -14.50
N PHE A 105 -15.40 -2.86 -15.53
CA PHE A 105 -16.78 -3.36 -15.42
C PHE A 105 -16.92 -4.48 -14.38
N TYR A 106 -15.99 -5.43 -14.38
CA TYR A 106 -15.99 -6.54 -13.43
C TYR A 106 -15.26 -6.24 -12.11
N ALA A 107 -14.68 -5.05 -11.96
CA ALA A 107 -13.86 -4.69 -10.81
C ALA A 107 -14.53 -4.99 -9.46
N PRO A 108 -15.83 -4.66 -9.22
CA PRO A 108 -16.48 -4.92 -7.94
C PRO A 108 -16.44 -6.39 -7.51
N VAL A 109 -16.39 -7.33 -8.45
CA VAL A 109 -16.32 -8.77 -8.17
C VAL A 109 -14.87 -9.23 -8.13
N LEU A 110 -14.06 -8.82 -9.11
CA LEU A 110 -12.68 -9.27 -9.27
C LEU A 110 -11.77 -8.88 -8.11
N VAL A 111 -12.01 -7.71 -7.50
CA VAL A 111 -11.16 -7.21 -6.40
C VAL A 111 -11.78 -7.41 -5.03
N LEU A 112 -12.99 -7.96 -4.95
CA LEU A 112 -13.69 -8.15 -3.68
C LEU A 112 -12.87 -8.96 -2.66
N PRO A 113 -12.23 -10.09 -3.05
CA PRO A 113 -11.35 -10.81 -2.12
C PRO A 113 -10.21 -9.94 -1.60
N GLN A 114 -9.58 -9.16 -2.49
CA GLN A 114 -8.47 -8.26 -2.18
C GLN A 114 -8.92 -7.11 -1.27
N PHE A 115 -10.14 -6.62 -1.45
CA PHE A 115 -10.73 -5.61 -0.56
C PHE A 115 -10.93 -6.17 0.84
N PHE A 116 -11.50 -7.38 0.97
CA PHE A 116 -11.71 -8.01 2.27
C PHE A 116 -10.41 -8.31 3.01
N ILE A 117 -9.41 -8.90 2.35
CA ILE A 117 -8.11 -9.12 2.99
C ILE A 117 -7.45 -7.77 3.33
N GLY A 118 -7.61 -6.74 2.48
CA GLY A 118 -7.14 -5.39 2.75
C GLY A 118 -7.73 -4.78 4.03
N LEU A 119 -9.02 -5.01 4.29
CA LEU A 119 -9.68 -4.61 5.53
C LEU A 119 -9.11 -5.36 6.74
N VAL A 120 -8.98 -6.69 6.65
CA VAL A 120 -8.40 -7.52 7.72
C VAL A 120 -6.98 -7.04 8.06
N LEU A 121 -6.14 -6.82 7.06
CA LEU A 121 -4.76 -6.34 7.25
C LEU A 121 -4.71 -4.93 7.84
N GLY A 122 -5.59 -4.03 7.40
CA GLY A 122 -5.72 -2.70 8.00
C GLY A 122 -6.15 -2.75 9.47
N TYR A 123 -7.09 -3.64 9.82
CA TYR A 123 -7.49 -3.88 11.20
C TYR A 123 -6.32 -4.41 12.04
N VAL A 124 -5.59 -5.39 11.50
CA VAL A 124 -4.41 -5.96 12.16
C VAL A 124 -3.37 -4.87 12.43
N ARG A 125 -3.11 -4.00 11.44
CA ARG A 125 -2.19 -2.86 11.60
C ARG A 125 -2.64 -1.89 12.69
N ILE A 126 -3.91 -1.52 12.72
CA ILE A 126 -4.44 -0.54 13.68
C ILE A 126 -4.45 -1.11 15.10
N ARG A 127 -4.81 -2.39 15.29
CA ARG A 127 -4.99 -2.99 16.62
C ARG A 127 -3.77 -3.70 17.18
N PHE A 128 -2.88 -4.22 16.32
CA PHE A 128 -1.69 -4.96 16.72
C PHE A 128 -0.41 -4.20 16.34
N SER A 129 0.30 -4.62 15.28
CA SER A 129 1.57 -4.03 14.86
C SER A 129 1.76 -4.12 13.35
N PHE A 130 2.77 -3.41 12.84
CA PHE A 130 3.17 -3.53 11.42
C PHE A 130 3.62 -4.95 11.08
N GLY A 131 4.48 -5.53 11.92
CA GLY A 131 5.02 -6.88 11.70
C GLY A 131 3.93 -7.95 11.67
N MET A 132 2.88 -7.82 12.50
CA MET A 132 1.74 -8.73 12.45
C MET A 132 0.94 -8.60 11.15
N ALA A 133 0.74 -7.38 10.64
CA ALA A 133 0.08 -7.19 9.35
C ALA A 133 0.89 -7.85 8.23
N VAL A 134 2.21 -7.64 8.18
CA VAL A 134 3.11 -8.27 7.21
C VAL A 134 3.08 -9.79 7.33
N LEU A 135 3.10 -10.35 8.54
CA LEU A 135 3.05 -11.78 8.77
C LEU A 135 1.73 -12.38 8.29
N VAL A 136 0.59 -11.81 8.70
CA VAL A 136 -0.74 -12.27 8.27
C VAL A 136 -0.88 -12.19 6.76
N HIS A 137 -0.37 -11.13 6.13
CA HIS A 137 -0.37 -11.00 4.68
C HIS A 137 0.50 -12.08 4.03
N ALA A 138 1.72 -12.30 4.52
CA ALA A 138 2.60 -13.35 4.00
C ALA A 138 1.98 -14.75 4.13
N LEU A 139 1.31 -15.04 5.24
CA LEU A 139 0.59 -16.31 5.46
C LEU A 139 -0.62 -16.45 4.51
N HIS A 140 -1.41 -15.38 4.33
CA HIS A 140 -2.51 -15.37 3.38
C HIS A 140 -2.02 -15.68 1.96
N ASN A 141 -0.99 -14.97 1.48
CA ASN A 141 -0.43 -15.21 0.15
C ASN A 141 0.21 -16.61 0.05
N GLY A 142 0.86 -17.07 1.11
CA GLY A 142 1.40 -18.42 1.22
C GLY A 142 0.32 -19.49 1.11
N SER A 143 -0.86 -19.30 1.72
CA SER A 143 -1.97 -20.27 1.66
C SER A 143 -2.50 -20.50 0.25
N LEU A 144 -2.36 -19.53 -0.64
CA LEU A 144 -2.75 -19.62 -2.05
C LEU A 144 -1.66 -20.26 -2.91
N VAL A 145 -0.39 -19.96 -2.63
CA VAL A 145 0.75 -20.41 -3.44
C VAL A 145 1.24 -21.80 -3.03
N LEU A 146 1.22 -22.12 -1.73
CA LEU A 146 1.75 -23.37 -1.19
C LEU A 146 1.08 -24.63 -1.76
N PRO A 147 -0.26 -24.70 -1.91
CA PRO A 147 -0.89 -25.85 -2.56
C PRO A 147 -0.41 -26.06 -3.99
N ILE A 148 -0.30 -24.97 -4.77
CA ILE A 148 0.17 -25.01 -6.16
C ILE A 148 1.58 -25.59 -6.24
N LEU A 149 2.48 -25.16 -5.36
CA LEU A 149 3.87 -25.66 -5.33
C LEU A 149 3.95 -27.13 -4.90
N LEU A 150 3.15 -27.54 -3.91
CA LEU A 150 3.10 -28.93 -3.45
C LEU A 150 2.59 -29.88 -4.54
N PHE A 151 1.50 -29.52 -5.24
CA PHE A 151 0.98 -30.35 -6.34
C PHE A 151 1.89 -30.37 -7.56
N LYS A 152 2.65 -29.30 -7.81
CA LYS A 152 3.61 -29.23 -8.92
C LYS A 152 4.92 -30.00 -8.64
N GLY A 153 5.28 -30.21 -7.38
CA GLY A 153 6.43 -31.04 -6.98
C GLY A 153 6.11 -32.53 -6.83
N LEU A 154 4.84 -32.92 -6.92
CA LEU A 154 4.37 -34.31 -6.86
C LEU A 154 4.06 -34.90 -8.25
N ALA A 155 4.19 -34.10 -9.32
CA ALA A 155 4.02 -34.47 -10.72
C ALA A 155 5.37 -34.53 -11.43
#